data_AF-A0A6I6A3J1-F1
#
_entry.id   AF-A0A6I6A3J1-F1
#
_cell.length_a   1.000
_cell.length_b   1.000
_cell.length_c   1.000
_cell.angle_alpha   90.00
_cell.angle_beta   90.00
_cell.angle_gamma   90.00
#
_symmetry.space_group_name_H-M   'P 1'
#
loop_
_entity.id
_entity.type
_entity.pdbx_description
1 polymer ?
#
loop_
_entity_poly.entity_id
_entity_poly.type
_entity_poly.pdbx_seq_one_letter_code
_entity_poly.pdbx_strand_id
1 'polypeptide(L)'
;MTGAHDDVTPRPVPGVADTVGLGGVHVDPVWRTRTALRPVEAALLRTWPVRRLGLVAHAGAVATVTTQTYSRLEHSLGVLGLVAHLAADDATTRVAALLHDVGHAPLSHTLEGIGGIDHHRTGARRVRGLGAVLADHGLDAEAVLATVAGERPSVLAPRPGLMTLDHLDSYVRSAHAHGRAMPAPADLLGDLTVDDGAVRTSAATASVLDGLVEAEVAYHRSELNVLAVGVVRHLVRRWVGDGGADAVARVGAMTDAELVAALLAHPRTADDTRRFLADPLAWRVVPAGPGAPPDGAEPVPAVRPYLTRALVTGQPTPRAVPAPALGHDHWVVPEGEARAQPRTDPAAHVWV
;
A
#
# COMPACT_ATOMS: atom_id res chain seq x y z
N MET A 1 -31.15 -34.12 25.73
CA MET A 1 -31.26 -32.67 25.50
C MET A 1 -30.01 -32.23 24.76
N THR A 2 -30.03 -32.32 23.44
CA THR A 2 -28.96 -31.88 22.54
C THR A 2 -29.32 -30.47 22.07
N GLY A 3 -28.47 -29.51 22.41
CA GLY A 3 -28.66 -28.10 22.07
C GLY A 3 -28.71 -27.91 20.57
N ALA A 4 -29.73 -27.17 20.11
CA ALA A 4 -29.81 -26.69 18.75
C ALA A 4 -28.68 -25.69 18.54
N HIS A 5 -27.73 -26.04 17.68
CA HIS A 5 -26.90 -25.04 17.02
C HIS A 5 -27.83 -24.26 16.10
N ASP A 6 -28.15 -23.02 16.47
CA ASP A 6 -28.78 -22.07 15.57
C ASP A 6 -27.81 -21.79 14.42
N ASP A 7 -27.98 -22.55 13.33
CA ASP A 7 -27.35 -22.33 12.04
C ASP A 7 -28.01 -21.09 11.40
N VAL A 8 -27.59 -19.91 11.88
CA VAL A 8 -27.92 -18.65 11.23
C VAL A 8 -27.08 -18.59 9.96
N THR A 9 -27.59 -19.17 8.87
CA THR A 9 -27.06 -18.90 7.53
C THR A 9 -27.05 -17.38 7.32
N PRO A 10 -25.88 -16.75 7.17
CA PRO A 10 -25.82 -15.30 7.08
C PRO A 10 -26.51 -14.87 5.79
N ARG A 11 -27.53 -14.01 5.92
CA ARG A 11 -28.23 -13.46 4.75
C ARG A 11 -27.26 -12.57 3.98
N PRO A 12 -27.16 -12.69 2.65
CA PRO A 12 -26.33 -11.81 1.85
C PRO A 12 -26.76 -10.37 2.10
N VAL A 13 -25.81 -9.49 2.43
CA VAL A 13 -26.06 -8.05 2.57
C VAL A 13 -26.33 -7.50 1.17
N PRO A 14 -27.58 -7.16 0.80
CA PRO A 14 -27.90 -6.83 -0.58
C PRO A 14 -27.15 -5.57 -1.00
N GLY A 15 -26.32 -5.69 -2.05
CA GLY A 15 -25.76 -4.54 -2.75
C GLY A 15 -24.27 -4.28 -2.57
N VAL A 16 -23.56 -4.97 -1.68
CA VAL A 16 -22.11 -5.14 -1.85
C VAL A 16 -21.98 -6.29 -2.85
N ALA A 17 -21.34 -6.08 -4.00
CA ALA A 17 -21.00 -7.20 -4.89
C ALA A 17 -20.23 -8.29 -4.09
N ASP A 18 -19.92 -9.44 -4.68
CA ASP A 18 -19.21 -10.56 -4.02
C ASP A 18 -17.78 -10.24 -3.49
N THR A 19 -17.44 -8.96 -3.39
CA THR A 19 -16.28 -8.37 -2.68
C THR A 19 -16.15 -8.89 -1.24
N VAL A 20 -17.24 -9.34 -0.63
CA VAL A 20 -17.27 -9.85 0.75
C VAL A 20 -17.68 -11.33 0.82
N GLY A 21 -17.77 -12.02 -0.31
CA GLY A 21 -18.24 -13.40 -0.38
C GLY A 21 -19.77 -13.55 -0.34
N LEU A 22 -20.25 -14.69 -0.88
CA LEU A 22 -21.67 -15.00 -1.08
C LEU A 22 -22.49 -15.08 0.24
N GLY A 23 -21.82 -15.14 1.38
CA GLY A 23 -22.43 -15.23 2.71
C GLY A 23 -22.43 -13.92 3.51
N GLY A 24 -22.09 -12.76 2.93
CA GLY A 24 -22.06 -11.49 3.66
C GLY A 24 -21.02 -11.41 4.79
N VAL A 25 -20.05 -12.33 4.80
CA VAL A 25 -18.92 -12.37 5.72
C VAL A 25 -17.65 -12.38 4.89
N HIS A 26 -16.89 -11.29 4.96
CA HIS A 26 -15.61 -11.19 4.29
C HIS A 26 -14.61 -12.15 4.96
N VAL A 27 -13.93 -12.95 4.15
CA VAL A 27 -12.81 -13.79 4.59
C VAL A 27 -11.55 -13.26 3.93
N ASP A 28 -10.64 -12.68 4.71
CA ASP A 28 -9.38 -12.18 4.19
C ASP A 28 -8.46 -13.38 3.85
N PRO A 29 -7.88 -13.45 2.63
CA PRO A 29 -7.07 -14.61 2.22
C PRO A 29 -5.72 -14.70 2.93
N VAL A 30 -5.20 -13.60 3.47
CA VAL A 30 -3.90 -13.52 4.16
C VAL A 30 -4.08 -13.92 5.62
N TRP A 31 -4.95 -13.22 6.33
CA TRP A 31 -5.20 -13.38 7.76
C TRP A 31 -6.18 -14.49 8.08
N ARG A 32 -7.03 -14.89 7.13
CA ARG A 32 -8.16 -15.82 7.34
C ARG A 32 -9.15 -15.34 8.42
N THR A 33 -9.13 -14.04 8.72
CA THR A 33 -10.12 -13.40 9.60
C THR A 33 -11.48 -13.43 8.91
N ARG A 34 -12.52 -13.72 9.69
CA ARG A 34 -13.91 -13.70 9.24
C ARG A 34 -14.56 -12.44 9.77
N THR A 35 -14.91 -11.52 8.90
CA THR A 35 -15.47 -10.22 9.28
C THR A 35 -16.88 -10.07 8.73
N ALA A 36 -17.86 -10.11 9.63
CA ALA A 36 -19.21 -9.67 9.32
C ALA A 36 -19.21 -8.15 9.20
N LEU A 37 -19.64 -7.63 8.05
CA LEU A 37 -19.67 -6.19 7.85
C LEU A 37 -20.84 -5.54 8.58
N ARG A 38 -20.57 -4.39 9.18
CA ARG A 38 -21.61 -3.50 9.70
C ARG A 38 -22.31 -2.79 8.53
N PRO A 39 -23.58 -2.34 8.71
CA PRO A 39 -24.32 -1.64 7.66
C PRO A 39 -23.56 -0.48 7.03
N VAL A 40 -22.85 0.32 7.83
CA VAL A 40 -22.03 1.45 7.34
C VAL A 40 -20.86 1.00 6.48
N GLU A 41 -20.17 -0.09 6.85
CA GLU A 41 -19.04 -0.62 6.06
C GLU A 41 -19.53 -1.16 4.71
N ALA A 42 -20.68 -1.84 4.71
CA ALA A 42 -21.33 -2.29 3.49
C ALA A 42 -21.78 -1.12 2.60
N ALA A 43 -22.32 -0.04 3.18
CA ALA A 43 -22.69 1.16 2.45
C ALA A 43 -21.46 1.85 1.83
N LEU A 44 -20.37 1.98 2.60
CA LEU A 44 -19.11 2.58 2.14
C LEU A 44 -18.48 1.77 0.99
N LEU A 45 -18.51 0.44 1.05
CA LEU A 45 -18.06 -0.44 -0.03
C LEU A 45 -18.87 -0.30 -1.33
N ARG A 46 -19.98 0.43 -1.33
CA ARG A 46 -20.74 0.75 -2.55
C ARG A 46 -20.39 2.11 -3.15
N THR A 47 -19.52 2.85 -2.49
CA THR A 47 -19.11 4.19 -2.92
C THR A 47 -17.88 4.11 -3.82
N TRP A 48 -17.80 5.02 -4.79
CA TRP A 48 -16.67 5.05 -5.71
C TRP A 48 -15.31 5.28 -5.02
N PRO A 49 -15.15 6.20 -4.04
CA PRO A 49 -13.86 6.40 -3.38
C PRO A 49 -13.26 5.11 -2.79
N VAL A 50 -14.09 4.24 -2.23
CA VAL A 50 -13.67 2.95 -1.67
C VAL A 50 -13.46 1.92 -2.78
N ARG A 51 -14.40 1.77 -3.71
CA ARG A 51 -14.30 0.77 -4.79
C ARG A 51 -13.14 1.02 -5.74
N ARG A 52 -12.78 2.28 -5.95
CA ARG A 52 -11.60 2.68 -6.71
C ARG A 52 -10.32 2.07 -6.14
N LEU A 53 -10.22 1.83 -4.83
CA LEU A 53 -9.02 1.23 -4.23
C LEU A 53 -8.74 -0.19 -4.72
N GLY A 54 -9.76 -0.90 -5.25
CA GLY A 54 -9.56 -2.20 -5.90
C GLY A 54 -8.86 -2.11 -7.26
N LEU A 55 -8.66 -0.89 -7.76
CA LEU A 55 -8.02 -0.56 -9.04
C LEU A 55 -6.72 0.25 -8.84
N VAL A 56 -6.22 0.28 -7.60
CA VAL A 56 -4.96 0.94 -7.22
C VAL A 56 -4.10 -0.08 -6.49
N ALA A 57 -2.96 -0.43 -7.08
CA ALA A 57 -2.01 -1.37 -6.53
C ALA A 57 -1.36 -0.80 -5.27
N HIS A 58 -1.32 -1.59 -4.20
CA HIS A 58 -0.70 -1.17 -2.94
C HIS A 58 0.83 -1.04 -3.09
N ALA A 59 1.48 -1.99 -3.79
CA ALA A 59 2.93 -2.01 -3.99
C ALA A 59 3.49 -0.84 -4.83
N GLY A 60 2.62 0.01 -5.39
CA GLY A 60 3.03 1.19 -6.15
C GLY A 60 3.61 0.85 -7.52
N ALA A 61 4.57 1.63 -8.00
CA ALA A 61 5.11 1.49 -9.36
C ALA A 61 5.63 0.09 -9.67
N VAL A 62 6.15 -0.61 -8.68
CA VAL A 62 6.75 -1.92 -8.89
C VAL A 62 5.70 -2.99 -9.27
N ALA A 63 4.42 -2.74 -9.01
CA ALA A 63 3.31 -3.59 -9.47
C ALA A 63 3.18 -3.58 -11.00
N THR A 64 3.73 -2.60 -11.72
CA THR A 64 3.70 -2.58 -13.19
C THR A 64 4.75 -3.48 -13.83
N VAL A 65 5.73 -3.96 -13.04
CA VAL A 65 6.88 -4.75 -13.53
C VAL A 65 7.11 -6.04 -12.76
N THR A 66 6.26 -6.33 -11.78
CA THR A 66 6.32 -7.55 -10.95
C THR A 66 4.93 -8.16 -10.78
N THR A 67 4.87 -9.35 -10.20
CA THR A 67 3.61 -10.05 -9.90
C THR A 67 2.96 -9.61 -8.58
N GLN A 68 3.47 -8.56 -7.92
CA GLN A 68 2.89 -8.02 -6.68
C GLN A 68 1.61 -7.26 -6.96
N THR A 69 0.50 -7.97 -6.96
CA THR A 69 -0.75 -7.53 -7.61
C THR A 69 -1.90 -7.24 -6.64
N TYR A 70 -1.62 -7.09 -5.34
CA TYR A 70 -2.66 -6.74 -4.37
C TYR A 70 -2.97 -5.24 -4.35
N SER A 71 -4.25 -4.94 -4.15
CA SER A 71 -4.84 -3.62 -4.19
C SER A 71 -4.91 -2.96 -2.81
N ARG A 72 -5.09 -1.64 -2.79
CA ARG A 72 -5.35 -0.89 -1.56
C ARG A 72 -6.69 -1.25 -0.91
N LEU A 73 -7.65 -1.76 -1.69
CA LEU A 73 -8.90 -2.27 -1.13
C LEU A 73 -8.67 -3.55 -0.33
N GLU A 74 -7.86 -4.48 -0.83
CA GLU A 74 -7.50 -5.69 -0.09
C GLU A 74 -6.75 -5.36 1.20
N HIS A 75 -5.82 -4.41 1.15
CA HIS A 75 -5.16 -3.89 2.34
C HIS A 75 -6.16 -3.27 3.34
N SER A 76 -7.02 -2.35 2.89
CA SER A 76 -8.03 -1.71 3.74
C SER A 76 -9.00 -2.71 4.39
N LEU A 77 -9.38 -3.77 3.66
CA LEU A 77 -10.20 -4.86 4.19
C LEU A 77 -9.43 -5.74 5.19
N GLY A 78 -8.14 -5.98 4.96
CA GLY A 78 -7.26 -6.64 5.92
C GLY A 78 -7.15 -5.89 7.24
N VAL A 79 -6.88 -4.58 7.18
CA VAL A 79 -6.83 -3.71 8.38
C VAL A 79 -8.20 -3.67 9.07
N LEU A 80 -9.30 -3.57 8.33
CA LEU A 80 -10.66 -3.68 8.88
C LEU A 80 -10.85 -5.02 9.60
N GLY A 81 -10.37 -6.13 9.03
CA GLY A 81 -10.45 -7.46 9.62
C GLY A 81 -9.64 -7.59 10.91
N LEU A 82 -8.43 -7.01 10.95
CA LEU A 82 -7.62 -6.94 12.15
C LEU A 82 -8.29 -6.11 13.25
N VAL A 83 -8.83 -4.93 12.91
CA VAL A 83 -9.60 -4.11 13.86
C VAL A 83 -10.86 -4.85 14.32
N ALA A 84 -11.53 -5.60 13.45
CA ALA A 84 -12.66 -6.45 13.81
C ALA A 84 -12.31 -7.50 14.86
N HIS A 85 -11.12 -8.07 14.72
CA HIS A 85 -10.64 -9.14 15.57
C HIS A 85 -10.17 -8.61 16.93
N LEU A 86 -9.50 -7.46 16.96
CA LEU A 86 -8.81 -6.93 18.14
C LEU A 86 -9.60 -5.86 18.90
N ALA A 87 -10.54 -5.17 18.23
CA ALA A 87 -11.34 -4.07 18.78
C ALA A 87 -12.75 -4.05 18.14
N ALA A 88 -13.45 -5.18 18.25
CA ALA A 88 -14.69 -5.45 17.53
C ALA A 88 -15.76 -4.37 17.68
N ASP A 89 -15.84 -3.70 18.84
CA ASP A 89 -16.91 -2.76 19.19
C ASP A 89 -16.69 -1.33 18.68
N ASP A 90 -15.47 -0.96 18.30
CA ASP A 90 -15.12 0.41 17.90
C ASP A 90 -15.55 0.71 16.45
N ALA A 91 -16.79 1.19 16.29
CA ALA A 91 -17.37 1.54 15.00
C ALA A 91 -16.53 2.55 14.21
N THR A 92 -16.01 3.57 14.89
CA THR A 92 -15.32 4.67 14.24
C THR A 92 -13.95 4.22 13.75
N THR A 93 -13.24 3.44 14.54
CA THR A 93 -11.94 2.90 14.14
C THR A 93 -12.06 1.85 13.04
N ARG A 94 -13.13 1.04 13.01
CA ARG A 94 -13.42 0.15 11.87
C ARG A 94 -13.63 0.92 10.57
N VAL A 95 -14.43 2.00 10.62
CA VAL A 95 -14.62 2.86 9.45
C VAL A 95 -13.34 3.60 9.07
N ALA A 96 -12.54 4.06 10.04
CA ALA A 96 -11.23 4.65 9.78
C ALA A 96 -10.29 3.64 9.10
N ALA A 97 -10.25 2.38 9.54
CA ALA A 97 -9.48 1.31 8.89
C ALA A 97 -9.91 1.10 7.43
N LEU A 98 -11.21 1.09 7.13
CA LEU A 98 -11.69 0.95 5.76
C LEU A 98 -11.37 2.17 4.88
N LEU A 99 -11.29 3.36 5.47
CA LEU A 99 -11.18 4.62 4.75
C LEU A 99 -9.77 5.25 4.73
N HIS A 100 -8.82 4.78 5.55
CA HIS A 100 -7.50 5.43 5.70
C HIS A 100 -6.79 5.64 4.36
N ASP A 101 -6.98 4.71 3.44
CA ASP A 101 -6.28 4.64 2.17
C ASP A 101 -7.04 5.29 0.99
N VAL A 102 -8.26 5.81 1.20
CA VAL A 102 -9.07 6.36 0.11
C VAL A 102 -8.42 7.57 -0.55
N GLY A 103 -7.38 8.15 0.04
CA GLY A 103 -6.64 9.28 -0.50
C GLY A 103 -5.64 8.95 -1.61
N HIS A 104 -5.24 7.69 -1.76
CA HIS A 104 -4.11 7.33 -2.61
C HIS A 104 -4.35 7.54 -4.11
N ALA A 105 -3.38 8.18 -4.75
CA ALA A 105 -3.25 8.29 -6.21
C ALA A 105 -2.94 6.90 -6.84
N PRO A 106 -3.02 6.75 -8.17
CA PRO A 106 -2.51 5.58 -8.85
C PRO A 106 -1.09 5.25 -8.42
N LEU A 107 -0.78 3.96 -8.30
CA LEU A 107 0.53 3.48 -7.91
C LEU A 107 0.98 4.05 -6.55
N SER A 108 0.04 4.24 -5.61
CA SER A 108 0.36 4.48 -4.19
C SER A 108 1.16 5.76 -3.94
N HIS A 109 2.19 5.69 -3.09
CA HIS A 109 3.08 6.81 -2.77
C HIS A 109 3.99 7.21 -3.93
N THR A 110 4.01 6.47 -5.04
CA THR A 110 4.91 6.72 -6.18
C THR A 110 4.80 8.16 -6.68
N LEU A 111 3.59 8.71 -6.72
CA LEU A 111 3.32 10.02 -7.32
C LEU A 111 3.29 11.17 -6.31
N GLU A 112 3.52 10.87 -5.02
CA GLU A 112 3.50 11.87 -3.96
C GLU A 112 4.49 13.01 -4.26
N GLY A 113 4.04 14.24 -4.02
CA GLY A 113 4.81 15.47 -4.23
C GLY A 113 4.89 15.95 -5.69
N ILE A 114 4.48 15.17 -6.69
CA ILE A 114 4.40 15.65 -8.07
C ILE A 114 3.25 16.66 -8.18
N GLY A 115 3.55 17.93 -8.46
CA GLY A 115 2.52 18.97 -8.63
C GLY A 115 1.67 19.24 -7.38
N GLY A 116 2.09 18.81 -6.19
CA GLY A 116 1.29 18.90 -4.96
C GLY A 116 0.24 17.79 -4.81
N ILE A 117 0.42 16.65 -5.48
CA ILE A 117 -0.29 15.41 -5.15
C ILE A 117 0.04 15.04 -3.70
N ASP A 118 -1.01 14.93 -2.91
CA ASP A 118 -0.98 14.63 -1.48
C ASP A 118 -2.16 13.71 -1.16
N HIS A 119 -1.84 12.49 -0.74
CA HIS A 119 -2.82 11.48 -0.42
C HIS A 119 -3.62 11.81 0.85
N HIS A 120 -3.02 12.40 1.89
CA HIS A 120 -3.75 12.80 3.11
C HIS A 120 -4.80 13.87 2.80
N ARG A 121 -4.42 14.92 2.07
CA ARG A 121 -5.34 15.99 1.65
C ARG A 121 -6.47 15.44 0.77
N THR A 122 -6.16 14.50 -0.11
CA THR A 122 -7.15 13.85 -0.97
C THR A 122 -8.07 12.92 -0.18
N GLY A 123 -7.53 12.18 0.78
CA GLY A 123 -8.26 11.32 1.70
C GLY A 123 -9.26 12.12 2.53
N ALA A 124 -8.81 13.21 3.17
CA ALA A 124 -9.68 14.09 3.95
C ALA A 124 -10.84 14.65 3.11
N ARG A 125 -10.58 15.10 1.89
CA ARG A 125 -11.63 15.56 0.96
C ARG A 125 -12.64 14.45 0.64
N ARG A 126 -12.17 13.24 0.36
CA ARG A 126 -13.03 12.09 0.02
C ARG A 126 -13.87 11.64 1.20
N VAL A 127 -13.29 11.55 2.40
CA VAL A 127 -14.02 11.20 3.63
C VAL A 127 -15.09 12.24 3.95
N ARG A 128 -14.79 13.54 3.85
CA ARG A 128 -15.81 14.60 3.99
C ARG A 128 -16.92 14.47 2.96
N GLY A 129 -16.59 14.10 1.73
CA GLY A 129 -17.58 13.80 0.68
C GLY A 129 -18.49 12.60 0.99
N LEU A 130 -18.08 11.72 1.90
CA LEU A 130 -18.87 10.59 2.40
C LEU A 130 -19.70 10.94 3.64
N GLY A 131 -19.70 12.20 4.09
CA GLY A 131 -20.35 12.65 5.32
C GLY A 131 -21.82 12.27 5.44
N ALA A 132 -22.59 12.32 4.35
CA ALA A 132 -24.00 11.90 4.35
C ALA A 132 -24.14 10.40 4.66
N VAL A 133 -23.34 9.54 4.01
CA VAL A 133 -23.33 8.09 4.25
C VAL A 133 -22.93 7.78 5.70
N LEU A 134 -21.95 8.49 6.23
CA LEU A 134 -21.51 8.33 7.62
C LEU A 134 -22.61 8.77 8.61
N ALA A 135 -23.24 9.91 8.35
CA ALA A 135 -24.29 10.49 9.21
C ALA A 135 -25.55 9.61 9.27
N ASP A 136 -25.94 8.98 8.15
CA ASP A 136 -27.05 8.01 8.09
C ASP A 136 -26.85 6.81 9.03
N HIS A 137 -25.61 6.57 9.45
CA HIS A 137 -25.22 5.51 10.38
C HIS A 137 -24.72 6.05 11.74
N GLY A 138 -24.95 7.33 12.04
CA GLY A 138 -24.59 7.95 13.32
C GLY A 138 -23.09 8.19 13.52
N LEU A 139 -22.30 8.24 12.44
CA LEU A 139 -20.87 8.54 12.48
C LEU A 139 -20.58 9.93 11.93
N ASP A 140 -19.58 10.59 12.52
CA ASP A 140 -19.08 11.89 12.09
C ASP A 140 -17.83 11.73 11.21
N ALA A 141 -17.77 12.49 10.12
CA ALA A 141 -16.64 12.47 9.20
C ALA A 141 -15.37 13.05 9.82
N GLU A 142 -15.47 14.10 10.63
CA GLU A 142 -14.31 14.70 11.30
C GLU A 142 -13.81 13.83 12.45
N ALA A 143 -14.70 13.04 13.05
CA ALA A 143 -14.29 11.95 13.92
C ALA A 143 -13.43 10.93 13.14
N VAL A 144 -13.93 10.38 12.03
CA VAL A 144 -13.19 9.38 11.23
C VAL A 144 -11.83 9.92 10.77
N LEU A 145 -11.82 11.04 10.05
CA LEU A 145 -10.97 12.20 10.36
C LEU A 145 -9.74 12.01 11.26
N ALA A 146 -9.97 12.46 12.48
CA ALA A 146 -9.03 12.50 13.58
C ALA A 146 -8.56 11.10 13.98
N THR A 147 -9.35 10.03 13.78
CA THR A 147 -8.89 8.65 13.99
C THR A 147 -7.85 8.23 12.95
N VAL A 148 -8.09 8.50 11.65
CA VAL A 148 -7.11 8.22 10.59
C VAL A 148 -5.82 9.01 10.80
N ALA A 149 -5.93 10.26 11.23
CA ALA A 149 -4.77 11.12 11.53
C ALA A 149 -4.02 10.75 12.82
N GLY A 150 -4.54 9.80 13.62
CA GLY A 150 -3.98 9.46 14.93
C GLY A 150 -4.13 10.55 15.99
N GLU A 151 -5.01 11.53 15.75
CA GLU A 151 -5.32 12.62 16.68
C GLU A 151 -6.27 12.17 17.81
N ARG A 152 -6.77 10.93 17.73
CA ARG A 152 -7.61 10.31 18.76
C ARG A 152 -7.09 8.92 19.13
N PRO A 153 -7.13 8.56 20.42
CA PRO A 153 -6.76 7.21 20.86
C PRO A 153 -7.59 6.16 20.13
N SER A 154 -6.92 5.19 19.52
CA SER A 154 -7.53 4.06 18.83
C SER A 154 -6.50 2.95 18.62
N VAL A 155 -6.95 1.76 18.20
CA VAL A 155 -6.05 0.66 17.81
C VAL A 155 -5.24 0.92 16.53
N LEU A 156 -5.45 2.06 15.88
CA LEU A 156 -4.70 2.49 14.69
C LEU A 156 -3.67 3.60 15.00
N ALA A 157 -3.68 4.16 16.21
CA ALA A 157 -2.97 5.40 16.53
C ALA A 157 -1.91 5.22 17.64
N PRO A 158 -0.82 4.46 17.40
CA PRO A 158 0.28 4.37 18.34
C PRO A 158 1.18 5.59 18.33
N ARG A 159 2.05 5.66 19.34
CA ARG A 159 3.17 6.61 19.36
C ARG A 159 4.11 6.40 18.16
N PRO A 160 4.73 7.46 17.62
CA PRO A 160 5.62 7.36 16.47
C PRO A 160 6.71 6.31 16.63
N GLY A 161 6.94 5.52 15.56
CA GLY A 161 7.97 4.47 15.52
C GLY A 161 7.53 3.11 16.07
N LEU A 162 6.28 2.97 16.51
CA LEU A 162 5.67 1.69 16.85
C LEU A 162 4.82 1.16 15.68
N MET A 163 4.67 -0.17 15.64
CA MET A 163 3.91 -0.85 14.60
C MET A 163 2.40 -0.67 14.81
N THR A 164 1.74 -0.15 13.78
CA THR A 164 0.28 0.00 13.71
C THR A 164 -0.31 -1.27 13.08
N LEU A 165 -1.64 -1.44 13.12
CA LEU A 165 -2.30 -2.51 12.36
C LEU A 165 -2.22 -2.31 10.83
N ASP A 166 -2.12 -1.07 10.38
CA ASP A 166 -1.83 -0.72 8.98
C ASP A 166 -0.44 -1.24 8.57
N HIS A 167 0.61 -0.86 9.29
CA HIS A 167 1.97 -1.35 9.05
C HIS A 167 2.03 -2.89 9.10
N LEU A 168 1.38 -3.51 10.09
CA LEU A 168 1.31 -4.96 10.22
C LEU A 168 0.69 -5.63 8.99
N ASP A 169 -0.49 -5.20 8.54
CA ASP A 169 -1.11 -5.75 7.33
C ASP A 169 -0.20 -5.55 6.11
N SER A 170 0.37 -4.35 5.96
CA SER A 170 1.24 -4.01 4.84
C SER A 170 2.44 -4.98 4.72
N TYR A 171 3.20 -5.19 5.80
CA TYR A 171 4.34 -6.10 5.80
C TYR A 171 3.95 -7.55 5.56
N VAL A 172 2.88 -8.00 6.22
CA VAL A 172 2.43 -9.40 6.15
C VAL A 172 1.84 -9.72 4.78
N ARG A 173 1.05 -8.80 4.19
CA ARG A 173 0.48 -8.94 2.86
C ARG A 173 1.54 -8.88 1.77
N SER A 174 2.53 -7.98 1.91
CA SER A 174 3.71 -7.97 1.05
C SER A 174 4.45 -9.31 1.12
N ALA A 175 4.74 -9.80 2.33
CA ALA A 175 5.40 -11.10 2.52
C ALA A 175 4.57 -12.25 1.92
N HIS A 176 3.25 -12.23 2.06
CA HIS A 176 2.36 -13.23 1.49
C HIS A 176 2.39 -13.23 -0.04
N ALA A 177 2.31 -12.05 -0.67
CA ALA A 177 2.40 -11.90 -2.12
C ALA A 177 3.72 -12.43 -2.70
N HIS A 178 4.76 -12.50 -1.87
CA HIS A 178 6.07 -13.05 -2.22
C HIS A 178 6.28 -14.52 -1.82
N GLY A 179 5.30 -15.16 -1.18
CA GLY A 179 5.46 -16.50 -0.63
C GLY A 179 6.45 -16.59 0.55
N ARG A 180 6.69 -15.49 1.27
CA ARG A 180 7.63 -15.38 2.40
C ARG A 180 6.94 -15.31 3.76
N ALA A 181 5.61 -15.26 3.81
CA ALA A 181 4.84 -15.18 5.05
C ALA A 181 4.83 -16.54 5.78
N MET A 182 5.89 -16.78 6.57
CA MET A 182 6.06 -17.97 7.40
C MET A 182 6.37 -17.58 8.86
N PRO A 183 5.67 -18.15 9.86
CA PRO A 183 4.52 -19.06 9.73
C PRO A 183 3.33 -18.39 9.03
N ALA A 184 2.27 -19.15 8.74
CA ALA A 184 1.12 -18.58 8.04
C ALA A 184 0.53 -17.41 8.87
N PRO A 185 0.16 -16.28 8.26
CA PRO A 185 -0.27 -15.11 9.02
C PRO A 185 -1.44 -15.35 9.98
N ALA A 186 -2.36 -16.24 9.60
CA ALA A 186 -3.47 -16.67 10.46
C ALA A 186 -3.00 -17.30 11.78
N ASP A 187 -1.85 -17.97 11.77
CA ASP A 187 -1.29 -18.62 12.96
C ASP A 187 -0.68 -17.61 13.93
N LEU A 188 -0.35 -16.40 13.46
CA LEU A 188 0.17 -15.32 14.29
C LEU A 188 -0.94 -14.63 15.12
N LEU A 189 -2.20 -14.64 14.63
CA LEU A 189 -3.30 -13.86 15.21
C LEU A 189 -3.52 -14.12 16.71
N GLY A 190 -3.39 -15.38 17.16
CA GLY A 190 -3.58 -15.74 18.57
C GLY A 190 -2.56 -15.12 19.53
N ASP A 191 -1.44 -14.62 19.00
CA ASP A 191 -0.37 -13.97 19.76
C ASP A 191 -0.32 -12.45 19.54
N LEU A 192 -1.30 -11.88 18.83
CA LEU A 192 -1.40 -10.45 18.56
C LEU A 192 -2.42 -9.80 19.50
N THR A 193 -2.00 -8.71 20.13
CA THR A 193 -2.84 -7.79 20.89
C THR A 193 -2.48 -6.35 20.52
N VAL A 194 -3.22 -5.38 21.05
CA VAL A 194 -2.90 -3.95 20.88
C VAL A 194 -2.73 -3.31 22.26
N ASP A 195 -1.67 -2.52 22.41
CA ASP A 195 -1.37 -1.74 23.61
C ASP A 195 -1.05 -0.30 23.19
N ASP A 196 -1.83 0.67 23.68
CA ASP A 196 -1.74 2.10 23.29
C ASP A 196 -1.64 2.31 21.77
N GLY A 197 -2.51 1.61 21.01
CA GLY A 197 -2.55 1.65 19.54
C GLY A 197 -1.46 0.85 18.82
N ALA A 198 -0.49 0.27 19.54
CA ALA A 198 0.64 -0.45 18.96
C ALA A 198 0.44 -1.97 19.02
N VAL A 199 0.92 -2.67 18.00
CA VAL A 199 0.95 -4.13 17.96
C VAL A 199 1.82 -4.65 19.09
N ARG A 200 1.24 -5.50 19.95
CA ARG A 200 1.90 -6.18 21.06
C ARG A 200 1.83 -7.68 20.85
N THR A 201 2.95 -8.37 21.10
CA THR A 201 3.08 -9.79 20.83
C THR A 201 4.17 -10.47 21.65
N SER A 202 4.36 -11.79 21.54
CA SER A 202 5.47 -12.50 22.16
C SER A 202 6.81 -12.17 21.49
N ALA A 203 7.92 -12.47 22.16
CA ALA A 203 9.25 -12.30 21.57
C ALA A 203 9.45 -13.14 20.29
N ALA A 204 8.80 -14.30 20.19
CA ALA A 204 8.91 -15.18 19.03
C ALA A 204 8.22 -14.57 17.80
N THR A 205 6.98 -14.12 17.93
CA THR A 205 6.25 -13.44 16.85
C THR A 205 6.88 -12.11 16.49
N ALA A 206 7.36 -11.35 17.49
CA ALA A 206 8.06 -10.09 17.23
C ALA A 206 9.30 -10.29 16.33
N SER A 207 10.06 -11.37 16.55
CA SER A 207 11.20 -11.73 15.68
C SER A 207 10.78 -12.01 14.23
N VAL A 208 9.64 -12.68 14.02
CA VAL A 208 9.06 -12.88 12.69
C VAL A 208 8.73 -11.53 12.06
N LEU A 209 8.02 -10.66 12.78
CA LEU A 209 7.61 -9.34 12.30
C LEU A 209 8.81 -8.44 11.96
N ASP A 210 9.86 -8.45 12.78
CA ASP A 210 11.09 -7.71 12.52
C ASP A 210 11.75 -8.19 11.22
N GLY A 211 11.77 -9.49 10.96
CA GLY A 211 12.25 -10.05 9.68
C GLY A 211 11.40 -9.62 8.47
N LEU A 212 10.08 -9.45 8.63
CA LEU A 212 9.22 -8.92 7.56
C LEU A 212 9.52 -7.44 7.29
N VAL A 213 9.73 -6.64 8.34
CA VAL A 213 10.14 -5.22 8.21
C VAL A 213 11.48 -5.13 7.47
N GLU A 214 12.45 -5.96 7.82
CA GLU A 214 13.75 -6.03 7.14
C GLU A 214 13.62 -6.39 5.66
N ALA A 215 12.81 -7.41 5.35
CA ALA A 215 12.57 -7.83 3.97
C ALA A 215 11.89 -6.71 3.16
N GLU A 216 10.93 -6.01 3.74
CA GLU A 216 10.26 -4.87 3.10
C GLU A 216 11.22 -3.70 2.86
N VAL A 217 12.08 -3.40 3.83
CA VAL A 217 13.14 -2.38 3.68
C VAL A 217 14.10 -2.76 2.56
N ALA A 218 14.55 -4.02 2.52
CA ALA A 218 15.43 -4.52 1.47
C ALA A 218 14.74 -4.43 0.09
N TYR A 219 13.46 -4.78 0.03
CA TYR A 219 12.68 -4.73 -1.20
C TYR A 219 12.49 -3.30 -1.71
N HIS A 220 12.10 -2.36 -0.85
CA HIS A 220 11.98 -0.94 -1.18
C HIS A 220 13.28 -0.33 -1.71
N ARG A 221 14.42 -0.88 -1.29
CA ARG A 221 15.76 -0.47 -1.74
C ARG A 221 16.29 -1.30 -2.92
N SER A 222 15.54 -2.28 -3.40
CA SER A 222 15.96 -3.07 -4.56
C SER A 222 16.07 -2.19 -5.80
N GLU A 223 17.03 -2.50 -6.66
CA GLU A 223 17.25 -1.78 -7.92
C GLU A 223 15.97 -1.72 -8.77
N LEU A 224 15.21 -2.82 -8.82
CA LEU A 224 13.97 -2.90 -9.57
C LEU A 224 12.88 -1.95 -9.03
N ASN A 225 12.72 -1.84 -7.71
CA ASN A 225 11.76 -0.91 -7.12
C ASN A 225 12.17 0.54 -7.37
N VAL A 226 13.44 0.87 -7.17
CA VAL A 226 14.01 2.20 -7.42
C VAL A 226 13.83 2.59 -8.89
N LEU A 227 14.11 1.67 -9.81
CA LEU A 227 13.90 1.84 -11.25
C LEU A 227 12.43 2.11 -11.57
N ALA A 228 11.51 1.24 -11.12
CA ALA A 228 10.09 1.38 -11.43
C ALA A 228 9.53 2.71 -10.93
N VAL A 229 9.84 3.09 -9.68
CA VAL A 229 9.45 4.38 -9.10
C VAL A 229 10.02 5.54 -9.92
N GLY A 230 11.30 5.49 -10.27
CA GLY A 230 11.95 6.53 -11.05
C GLY A 230 11.31 6.73 -12.43
N VAL A 231 11.15 5.64 -13.20
CA VAL A 231 10.61 5.69 -14.57
C VAL A 231 9.17 6.15 -14.57
N VAL A 232 8.31 5.63 -13.68
CA VAL A 232 6.92 6.09 -13.59
C VAL A 232 6.86 7.58 -13.25
N ARG A 233 7.65 8.05 -12.29
CA ARG A 233 7.68 9.48 -11.94
C ARG A 233 8.18 10.34 -13.10
N HIS A 234 9.16 9.88 -13.88
CA HIS A 234 9.61 10.55 -15.11
C HIS A 234 8.46 10.74 -16.09
N LEU A 235 7.78 9.65 -16.43
CA LEU A 235 6.67 9.64 -17.39
C LEU A 235 5.54 10.57 -16.94
N VAL A 236 5.16 10.48 -15.66
CA VAL A 236 4.11 11.35 -15.11
C VAL A 236 4.53 12.81 -15.10
N ARG A 237 5.78 13.14 -14.75
CA ARG A 237 6.29 14.52 -14.81
C ARG A 237 6.24 15.11 -16.22
N ARG A 238 6.64 14.36 -17.24
CA ARG A 238 6.53 14.79 -18.64
C ARG A 238 5.08 15.06 -19.02
N TRP A 239 4.18 14.17 -18.63
CA TRP A 239 2.76 14.29 -18.92
C TRP A 239 2.11 15.51 -18.24
N VAL A 240 2.33 15.69 -16.93
CA VAL A 240 1.77 16.85 -16.21
C VAL A 240 2.46 18.16 -16.60
N GLY A 241 3.72 18.12 -17.07
CA GLY A 241 4.44 19.28 -17.58
C GLY A 241 3.74 19.92 -18.78
N ASP A 242 3.12 19.11 -19.64
CA ASP A 242 2.36 19.59 -20.80
C ASP A 242 0.93 20.04 -20.43
N GLY A 243 0.30 19.35 -19.48
CA GLY A 243 -1.10 19.58 -19.11
C GLY A 243 -1.33 20.50 -17.90
N GLY A 244 -0.27 20.94 -17.21
CA GLY A 244 -0.34 21.85 -16.06
C GLY A 244 -1.18 21.32 -14.88
N ALA A 245 -1.80 22.26 -14.15
CA ALA A 245 -2.58 21.95 -12.95
C ALA A 245 -3.77 21.01 -13.19
N ASP A 246 -4.39 21.07 -14.36
CA ASP A 246 -5.52 20.21 -14.72
C ASP A 246 -5.10 18.74 -14.85
N ALA A 247 -3.93 18.50 -15.43
CA ALA A 247 -3.37 17.14 -15.50
C ALA A 247 -3.04 16.61 -14.10
N VAL A 248 -2.46 17.43 -13.23
CA VAL A 248 -2.18 17.05 -11.83
C VAL A 248 -3.45 16.69 -11.07
N ALA A 249 -4.49 17.51 -11.18
CA ALA A 249 -5.79 17.24 -10.55
C ALA A 249 -6.40 15.93 -11.04
N ARG A 250 -6.25 15.61 -12.33
CA ARG A 250 -6.68 14.35 -12.93
C ARG A 250 -5.92 13.14 -12.39
N VAL A 251 -4.58 13.20 -12.24
CA VAL A 251 -3.79 12.10 -11.67
C VAL A 251 -4.39 11.66 -10.33
N GLY A 252 -4.70 12.62 -9.46
CA GLY A 252 -5.22 12.34 -8.12
C GLY A 252 -6.57 11.61 -8.09
N ALA A 253 -7.30 11.56 -9.21
CA ALA A 253 -8.59 10.87 -9.33
C ALA A 253 -8.49 9.52 -10.06
N MET A 254 -7.45 9.30 -10.86
CA MET A 254 -7.28 8.12 -11.71
C MET A 254 -7.09 6.82 -10.94
N THR A 255 -7.27 5.70 -11.61
CA THR A 255 -6.81 4.34 -11.28
C THR A 255 -5.48 4.05 -11.96
N ASP A 256 -4.86 2.91 -11.66
CA ASP A 256 -3.59 2.52 -12.30
C ASP A 256 -3.76 2.34 -13.81
N ALA A 257 -4.85 1.70 -14.23
CA ALA A 257 -5.15 1.49 -15.65
C ALA A 257 -5.40 2.81 -16.40
N GLU A 258 -6.10 3.77 -15.78
CA GLU A 258 -6.33 5.09 -16.38
C GLU A 258 -5.02 5.88 -16.50
N LEU A 259 -4.13 5.79 -15.52
CA LEU A 259 -2.81 6.42 -15.60
C LEU A 259 -1.99 5.82 -16.75
N VAL A 260 -1.88 4.49 -16.81
CA VAL A 260 -1.12 3.80 -17.87
C VAL A 260 -1.70 4.12 -19.25
N ALA A 261 -3.02 4.11 -19.40
CA ALA A 261 -3.69 4.48 -20.64
C ALA A 261 -3.38 5.93 -21.04
N ALA A 262 -3.39 6.86 -20.08
CA ALA A 262 -3.06 8.26 -20.33
C ALA A 262 -1.60 8.46 -20.78
N LEU A 263 -0.66 7.72 -20.17
CA LEU A 263 0.75 7.75 -20.56
C LEU A 263 0.99 7.14 -21.95
N LEU A 264 0.29 6.06 -22.30
CA LEU A 264 0.34 5.41 -23.61
C LEU A 264 -0.30 6.26 -24.73
N ALA A 265 -1.29 7.08 -24.40
CA ALA A 265 -1.98 7.94 -25.36
C ALA A 265 -1.24 9.26 -25.63
N HIS A 266 -0.28 9.64 -24.78
CA HIS A 266 0.34 10.95 -24.84
C HIS A 266 1.66 10.94 -25.66
N PRO A 267 1.84 11.82 -26.67
CA PRO A 267 2.97 11.76 -27.60
C PRO A 267 4.36 11.77 -26.96
N ARG A 268 4.54 12.48 -25.84
CA ARG A 268 5.85 12.60 -25.17
C ARG A 268 6.20 11.44 -24.25
N THR A 269 5.28 10.51 -24.01
CA THR A 269 5.44 9.42 -23.04
C THR A 269 5.09 8.06 -23.63
N ALA A 270 4.40 7.99 -24.76
CA ALA A 270 3.88 6.74 -25.31
C ALA A 270 4.98 5.69 -25.57
N ASP A 271 6.06 6.08 -26.23
CA ASP A 271 7.13 5.14 -26.60
C ASP A 271 7.92 4.67 -25.38
N ASP A 272 8.27 5.59 -24.48
CA ASP A 272 8.95 5.25 -23.22
C ASP A 272 8.06 4.37 -22.32
N THR A 273 6.75 4.59 -22.30
CA THR A 273 5.80 3.76 -21.55
C THR A 273 5.74 2.35 -22.13
N ARG A 274 5.65 2.20 -23.47
CA ARG A 274 5.68 0.87 -24.11
C ARG A 274 7.01 0.16 -23.83
N ARG A 275 8.11 0.87 -23.95
CA ARG A 275 9.46 0.34 -23.69
C ARG A 275 9.57 -0.14 -22.24
N PHE A 276 9.16 0.67 -21.27
CA PHE A 276 9.22 0.33 -19.85
C PHE A 276 8.34 -0.88 -19.51
N LEU A 277 7.12 -0.97 -20.05
CA LEU A 277 6.23 -2.10 -19.78
C LEU A 277 6.68 -3.39 -20.47
N ALA A 278 7.34 -3.31 -21.63
CA ALA A 278 7.83 -4.46 -22.36
C ALA A 278 9.19 -4.98 -21.84
N ASP A 279 10.09 -4.06 -21.48
CA ASP A 279 11.42 -4.35 -20.96
C ASP A 279 11.83 -3.29 -19.91
N PRO A 280 11.45 -3.49 -18.64
CA PRO A 280 11.82 -2.58 -17.56
C PRO A 280 13.33 -2.37 -17.43
N LEU A 281 14.13 -3.39 -17.74
CA LEU A 281 15.59 -3.36 -17.62
C LEU A 281 16.28 -2.65 -18.80
N ALA A 282 15.51 -2.20 -19.79
CA ALA A 282 15.98 -1.25 -20.78
C ALA A 282 16.17 0.17 -20.20
N TRP A 283 15.89 0.36 -18.91
CA TRP A 283 16.22 1.52 -18.10
C TRP A 283 17.26 1.12 -17.04
N ARG A 284 18.04 2.08 -16.57
CA ARG A 284 19.07 1.83 -15.55
C ARG A 284 19.03 2.85 -14.43
N VAL A 285 19.33 2.39 -13.23
CA VAL A 285 19.58 3.25 -12.06
C VAL A 285 21.06 3.61 -12.06
N VAL A 286 21.38 4.90 -12.04
CA VAL A 286 22.75 5.40 -11.96
C VAL A 286 22.93 6.25 -10.69
N PRO A 287 24.06 6.15 -9.98
CA PRO A 287 24.32 7.03 -8.82
C PRO A 287 24.34 8.50 -9.25
N ALA A 288 23.80 9.39 -8.42
CA ALA A 288 23.97 10.81 -8.59
C ALA A 288 25.37 11.20 -8.11
N GLY A 289 26.24 11.55 -9.07
CA GLY A 289 27.54 12.15 -8.79
C GLY A 289 27.44 13.66 -8.58
N PRO A 290 28.54 14.34 -8.20
CA PRO A 290 28.60 15.80 -8.02
C PRO A 290 28.47 16.62 -9.32
N GLY A 291 28.06 15.99 -10.43
CA GLY A 291 27.88 16.61 -11.75
C GLY A 291 26.42 16.85 -12.10
N ALA A 292 26.19 17.46 -13.26
CA ALA A 292 24.84 17.56 -13.82
C ALA A 292 24.26 16.15 -14.06
N PRO A 293 22.94 15.95 -13.86
CA PRO A 293 22.29 14.70 -14.22
C PRO A 293 22.58 14.35 -15.70
N PRO A 294 22.73 13.07 -16.06
CA PRO A 294 22.77 12.68 -17.46
C PRO A 294 21.56 13.23 -18.22
N ASP A 295 21.70 13.46 -19.52
CA ASP A 295 20.58 13.94 -20.32
C ASP A 295 19.39 12.96 -20.24
N GLY A 296 18.22 13.49 -19.92
CA GLY A 296 17.00 12.69 -19.69
C GLY A 296 16.93 11.98 -18.33
N ALA A 297 17.90 12.20 -17.44
CA ALA A 297 17.91 11.55 -16.13
C ALA A 297 16.95 12.23 -15.14
N GLU A 298 16.20 11.42 -14.38
CA GLU A 298 15.29 11.92 -13.35
C GLU A 298 15.68 11.47 -11.95
N PRO A 299 15.55 12.35 -10.94
CA PRO A 299 15.93 12.02 -9.59
C PRO A 299 14.91 11.03 -9.04
N VAL A 300 15.41 9.91 -8.52
CA VAL A 300 14.60 8.97 -7.75
C VAL A 300 14.53 9.50 -6.33
N PRO A 301 13.32 9.80 -5.81
CA PRO A 301 13.20 10.25 -4.43
C PRO A 301 13.67 9.12 -3.51
N ALA A 302 14.35 9.50 -2.42
CA ALA A 302 14.70 8.53 -1.41
C ALA A 302 13.45 7.94 -0.77
N VAL A 303 13.35 6.61 -0.81
CA VAL A 303 12.31 5.87 -0.10
C VAL A 303 12.71 5.85 1.38
N ARG A 304 11.93 6.50 2.24
CA ARG A 304 12.05 6.35 3.69
C ARG A 304 11.19 5.16 4.10
N PRO A 305 11.78 3.99 4.41
CA PRO A 305 10.98 2.87 4.85
C PRO A 305 10.39 3.17 6.24
N TYR A 306 9.18 2.67 6.47
CA TYR A 306 8.59 2.64 7.80
C TYR A 306 9.39 1.64 8.64
N LEU A 307 10.19 2.14 9.59
CA LEU A 307 10.95 1.32 10.53
C LEU A 307 10.18 1.25 11.85
N THR A 308 9.13 0.45 11.87
CA THR A 308 8.23 0.31 13.02
C THR A 308 8.49 -0.96 13.80
N ARG A 309 8.20 -0.91 15.10
CA ARG A 309 8.52 -1.99 16.05
C ARG A 309 7.29 -2.45 16.81
N ALA A 310 7.16 -3.75 16.98
CA ALA A 310 6.17 -4.32 17.89
C ALA A 310 6.59 -4.13 19.36
N LEU A 311 5.63 -4.26 20.27
CA LEU A 311 5.87 -4.25 21.71
C LEU A 311 5.98 -5.69 22.24
N VAL A 312 7.04 -5.95 23.03
CA VAL A 312 7.24 -7.16 23.83
C VAL A 312 7.31 -6.76 25.29
N THR A 313 6.44 -7.32 26.13
CA THR A 313 6.33 -6.94 27.56
C THR A 313 6.20 -5.41 27.79
N GLY A 314 5.50 -4.71 26.89
CA GLY A 314 5.32 -3.25 26.96
C GLY A 314 6.52 -2.41 26.52
N GLN A 315 7.59 -3.03 25.99
CA GLN A 315 8.77 -2.34 25.47
C GLN A 315 8.93 -2.59 23.96
N PRO A 316 9.34 -1.59 23.16
CA PRO A 316 9.63 -1.82 21.75
C PRO A 316 10.79 -2.80 21.56
N THR A 317 10.73 -3.63 20.51
CA THR A 317 11.86 -4.49 20.14
C THR A 317 13.16 -3.68 19.91
N PRO A 318 14.34 -4.28 20.11
CA PRO A 318 15.59 -3.68 19.69
C PRO A 318 15.58 -3.37 18.19
N ARG A 319 16.22 -2.26 17.78
CA ARG A 319 16.26 -1.88 16.37
C ARG A 319 17.24 -2.79 15.62
N ALA A 320 16.72 -3.62 14.72
CA ALA A 320 17.54 -4.57 13.97
C ALA A 320 18.22 -3.96 12.71
N VAL A 321 17.66 -2.88 12.14
CA VAL A 321 18.10 -2.41 10.82
C VAL A 321 19.23 -1.35 10.89
N PRO A 322 20.39 -1.58 10.26
CA PRO A 322 21.43 -0.56 10.11
C PRO A 322 21.02 0.59 9.18
N ALA A 323 21.75 1.71 9.28
CA ALA A 323 21.63 2.88 8.40
C ALA A 323 21.83 2.50 6.91
N PRO A 324 21.18 3.21 5.95
CA PRO A 324 21.02 2.77 4.57
C PRO A 324 22.32 2.61 3.76
N ALA A 325 22.34 1.61 2.83
CA ALA A 325 23.41 1.40 1.85
C ALA A 325 23.21 2.16 0.52
N LEU A 326 21.98 2.58 0.20
CA LEU A 326 21.69 3.46 -0.94
C LEU A 326 21.28 4.83 -0.42
N GLY A 327 22.15 5.81 -0.66
CA GLY A 327 21.94 7.21 -0.33
C GLY A 327 20.95 7.91 -1.25
N HIS A 328 20.68 9.17 -0.95
CA HIS A 328 19.63 10.04 -1.49
C HIS A 328 19.79 10.44 -2.98
N ASP A 329 20.58 9.70 -3.73
CA ASP A 329 21.32 10.23 -4.87
C ASP A 329 21.35 9.20 -6.00
N HIS A 330 20.21 8.96 -6.66
CA HIS A 330 20.13 8.10 -7.85
C HIS A 330 19.28 8.75 -8.94
N TRP A 331 19.67 8.50 -10.19
CA TRP A 331 18.90 8.86 -11.37
C TRP A 331 18.42 7.61 -12.12
N VAL A 332 17.30 7.72 -12.83
CA VAL A 332 16.92 6.74 -13.86
C VAL A 332 17.22 7.29 -15.25
N VAL A 333 17.80 6.45 -16.11
CA VAL A 333 18.11 6.79 -17.51
C VAL A 333 17.67 5.68 -18.46
N PRO A 334 17.17 5.99 -19.67
CA PRO A 334 16.92 4.98 -20.70
C PRO A 334 18.25 4.45 -21.26
N GLU A 335 18.31 3.18 -21.65
CA GLU A 335 19.51 2.59 -22.24
C GLU A 335 19.67 3.04 -23.71
N GLY A 336 20.69 3.89 -23.99
CA GLY A 336 21.08 4.42 -25.31
C GLY A 336 20.53 5.83 -25.58
N GLU A 337 21.31 6.92 -25.49
CA GLU A 337 22.41 7.32 -26.41
C GLU A 337 23.88 7.19 -25.91
N ALA A 338 24.17 6.50 -24.79
CA ALA A 338 25.57 6.21 -24.41
C ALA A 338 25.98 4.78 -24.80
N ARG A 339 27.08 4.67 -25.55
CA ARG A 339 27.67 3.47 -26.17
C ARG A 339 27.60 2.18 -25.34
N ALA A 340 27.34 1.08 -26.04
CA ALA A 340 27.52 -0.29 -25.58
C ALA A 340 28.89 -0.48 -24.90
N GLN A 341 28.87 -0.83 -23.61
CA GLN A 341 29.93 -1.63 -23.00
C GLN A 341 29.37 -3.03 -22.76
N PRO A 342 30.08 -4.09 -23.18
CA PRO A 342 29.61 -5.45 -23.00
C PRO A 342 29.48 -5.74 -21.51
N ARG A 343 28.32 -6.28 -21.10
CA ARG A 343 28.17 -6.95 -19.81
C ARG A 343 29.20 -8.07 -19.76
N THR A 344 30.11 -8.02 -18.79
CA THR A 344 30.93 -9.19 -18.46
C THR A 344 30.02 -10.24 -17.86
N ASP A 345 29.85 -11.33 -18.62
CA ASP A 345 29.15 -12.56 -18.25
C ASP A 345 29.80 -13.23 -17.01
N PRO A 346 29.04 -13.58 -15.97
CA PRO A 346 29.40 -14.64 -15.07
C PRO A 346 28.56 -15.89 -15.35
N ALA A 347 29.22 -16.85 -16.01
CA ALA A 347 28.91 -18.28 -16.01
C ALA A 347 27.57 -18.70 -16.65
N ALA A 348 27.70 -19.21 -17.87
CA ALA A 348 26.82 -20.21 -18.45
C ALA A 348 26.53 -21.36 -17.45
N HIS A 349 25.32 -21.37 -16.91
CA HIS A 349 24.71 -22.60 -16.41
C HIS A 349 23.78 -23.14 -17.49
N VAL A 350 24.29 -24.16 -18.19
CA VAL A 350 23.51 -25.09 -18.99
C VAL A 350 22.50 -25.75 -18.07
N TRP A 351 21.22 -25.67 -18.41
CA TRP A 351 20.17 -26.49 -17.82
C TRP A 351 19.71 -27.53 -18.84
N VAL A 352 19.83 -28.80 -18.45
CA VAL A 352 18.99 -29.91 -18.91
C VAL A 352 17.68 -29.85 -18.13
#